data_AF-A0A949TLS4-F1
#
_entry.id   AF-A0A949TLS4-F1
#
_cell.length_a   1.000
_cell.length_b   1.000
_cell.length_c   1.000
_cell.angle_alpha   90.00
_cell.angle_beta   90.00
_cell.angle_gamma   90.00
#
_symmetry.space_group_name_H-M   'P 1'
#
loop_
_entity.id
_entity.type
_entity.pdbx_description
1 polymer ?
#
loop_
_entity_poly.entity_id
_entity_poly.type
_entity_poly.pdbx_seq_one_letter_code
_entity_poly.pdbx_strand_id
1 'polypeptide(L)'
;MSNEKYQPTKEDLERWERLDELGMTAMFGTPMSQEEKDRRIQSVIDGSCFNKYLEGILQRKQRLLDKLAATEKTEKLLRDKIAQMEARKKQK
;
A
#
# COMPACT_ATOMS: atom_id res chain seq x y z
N MET A 1 -51.40 7.06 20.76
CA MET A 1 -50.03 6.55 20.54
C MET A 1 -49.09 7.68 20.92
N SER A 2 -48.64 7.68 22.18
CA SER A 2 -47.78 8.71 22.76
C SER A 2 -46.48 8.79 21.96
N ASN A 3 -46.17 9.94 21.39
CA ASN A 3 -44.92 10.21 20.70
C ASN A 3 -43.85 10.50 21.77
N GLU A 4 -43.35 9.45 22.42
CA GLU A 4 -42.28 9.58 23.42
C GLU A 4 -41.00 10.00 22.69
N LYS A 5 -40.56 11.23 22.93
CA LYS A 5 -39.29 11.74 22.42
C LYS A 5 -38.17 10.92 23.04
N TYR A 6 -37.46 10.16 22.21
CA TYR A 6 -36.29 9.39 22.62
C TYR A 6 -35.31 10.27 23.39
N GLN A 7 -34.94 9.83 24.59
CA GLN A 7 -33.88 10.42 25.40
C GLN A 7 -32.69 9.46 25.39
N PRO A 8 -31.49 9.90 24.94
CA PRO A 8 -30.31 9.05 24.90
C PRO A 8 -29.95 8.55 26.29
N THR A 9 -29.64 7.26 26.40
CA THR A 9 -29.12 6.67 27.62
C THR A 9 -27.63 7.01 27.77
N LYS A 10 -27.04 6.73 28.94
CA LYS A 10 -25.59 6.91 29.15
C LYS A 10 -24.76 6.03 28.18
N GLU A 11 -25.24 4.83 27.91
CA GLU A 11 -24.61 3.90 26.97
C GLU A 11 -24.63 4.44 25.54
N ASP A 12 -25.71 5.14 25.16
CA ASP A 12 -25.81 5.79 23.84
C ASP A 12 -24.81 6.93 23.71
N LEU A 13 -24.62 7.73 24.76
CA LEU A 13 -23.64 8.82 24.80
C LEU A 13 -22.20 8.30 24.67
N GLU A 14 -21.84 7.26 25.44
CA GLU A 14 -20.50 6.63 25.37
C GLU A 14 -20.24 5.96 24.00
N ARG A 15 -21.29 5.49 23.34
CA ARG A 15 -21.20 4.94 21.98
C ARG A 15 -20.96 6.04 20.95
N TRP A 16 -21.61 7.19 21.10
CA TRP A 16 -21.43 8.33 20.19
C TRP A 16 -20.06 8.97 20.33
N GLU A 17 -19.54 9.13 21.55
CA GLU A 17 -18.19 9.64 21.80
C GLU A 17 -17.11 8.79 21.08
N ARG A 18 -17.22 7.46 21.17
CA ARG A 18 -16.33 6.54 20.44
C ARG A 18 -16.44 6.66 18.91
N LEU A 19 -17.64 6.91 18.38
CA LEU A 19 -17.84 7.07 16.94
C LEU A 19 -17.25 8.40 16.43
N ASP A 20 -17.30 9.46 17.23
CA ASP A 20 -16.69 10.75 16.90
C ASP A 20 -15.16 10.65 16.88
N GLU A 21 -14.54 9.92 17.83
CA GLU A 21 -13.10 9.63 17.80
C GLU A 21 -12.68 8.82 16.55
N LEU A 22 -13.49 7.83 16.17
CA LEU A 22 -13.29 7.05 14.94
C LEU A 22 -13.48 7.91 13.69
N GLY A 23 -14.44 8.84 13.69
CA GLY A 23 -14.68 9.79 12.59
C GLY A 23 -13.51 10.75 12.39
N MET A 24 -12.95 11.27 13.48
CA MET A 24 -11.78 12.15 13.46
C MET A 24 -10.53 11.43 12.93
N THR A 25 -10.29 10.20 13.39
CA THR A 25 -9.16 9.38 12.93
C THR A 25 -9.33 8.88 11.50
N ALA A 26 -10.57 8.65 11.03
CA ALA A 26 -10.85 8.26 9.65
C ALA A 26 -10.68 9.41 8.64
N MET A 27 -11.03 10.65 9.02
CA MET A 27 -10.95 11.83 8.13
C MET A 27 -9.56 12.46 8.12
N PHE A 28 -8.89 12.55 9.27
CA PHE A 28 -7.63 13.29 9.42
C PHE A 28 -6.42 12.42 9.79
N GLY A 29 -6.62 11.10 9.89
CA GLY A 29 -5.62 10.18 10.41
C GLY A 29 -5.45 10.32 11.93
N THR A 30 -4.62 9.45 12.52
CA THR A 30 -4.26 9.57 13.93
C THR A 30 -3.45 10.84 14.15
N PRO A 31 -3.85 11.72 15.10
CA PRO A 31 -3.05 12.89 15.45
C PRO A 31 -1.63 12.47 15.86
N MET A 32 -0.65 13.01 15.16
CA MET A 32 0.77 12.74 15.44
C MET A 32 1.20 13.51 16.69
N SER A 33 1.95 12.85 17.57
CA SER A 33 2.54 13.51 18.74
C SER A 33 3.56 14.57 18.33
N GLN A 34 3.82 15.56 19.20
CA GLN A 34 4.80 16.61 18.90
C GLN A 34 6.20 16.03 18.70
N GLU A 35 6.59 15.04 19.51
CA GLU A 35 7.87 14.36 19.38
C GLU A 35 8.05 13.67 18.02
N GLU A 36 7.00 13.03 17.52
CA GLU A 36 7.04 12.40 16.19
C GLU A 36 7.14 13.43 15.07
N LYS A 37 6.47 14.59 15.21
CA LYS A 37 6.59 15.70 14.26
C LYS A 37 8.02 16.22 14.23
N ASP A 38 8.59 16.49 15.40
CA ASP A 38 9.95 17.04 15.53
C ASP A 38 10.99 16.06 14.96
N ARG A 39 10.85 14.75 15.23
CA ARG A 39 11.70 13.72 14.61
C ARG A 39 11.60 13.70 13.09
N ARG A 40 10.40 13.83 12.52
CA ARG A 40 10.21 13.87 11.06
C ARG A 40 10.83 15.12 10.44
N ILE A 41 10.61 16.29 11.06
CA ILE A 41 11.21 17.55 10.61
C ILE A 41 12.74 17.43 10.65
N GLN A 42 13.30 16.91 11.75
CA GLN A 42 14.73 16.70 11.86
C GLN A 42 15.26 15.75 10.78
N SER A 43 14.53 14.67 10.48
CA SER A 43 14.92 13.72 9.42
C SER A 43 14.94 14.32 8.00
N VAL A 44 14.20 15.42 7.79
CA VAL A 44 14.23 16.20 6.54
C VAL A 44 15.40 17.15 6.54
N ILE A 45 15.65 17.84 7.67
CA ILE A 45 16.76 18.79 7.83
C ILE A 45 18.11 18.09 7.70
N ASP A 46 18.28 16.94 8.34
CA ASP A 46 19.51 16.15 8.30
C ASP A 46 19.65 15.29 7.03
N GLY A 47 18.61 15.25 6.19
CA GLY A 47 18.58 14.49 4.94
C GLY A 47 18.53 12.98 5.11
N SER A 48 18.41 12.45 6.33
CA SER A 48 18.35 11.01 6.60
C SER A 48 17.12 10.36 5.96
N CYS A 49 16.03 11.10 5.80
CA CYS A 49 14.84 10.63 5.09
C CYS A 49 15.14 10.25 3.62
N PHE A 50 16.08 10.93 2.95
CA PHE A 50 16.43 10.66 1.56
C PHE A 50 17.09 9.29 1.39
N ASN A 51 17.88 8.84 2.36
CA ASN A 51 18.47 7.50 2.35
C ASN A 51 17.39 6.42 2.36
N LYS A 52 16.34 6.59 3.17
CA LYS A 52 15.20 5.67 3.21
C LYS A 52 14.46 5.60 1.88
N TYR A 53 14.24 6.75 1.23
CA TYR A 53 13.62 6.79 -0.09
C TYR A 53 14.51 6.15 -1.16
N LEU A 54 15.82 6.44 -1.14
CA LEU A 54 16.79 5.86 -2.05
C LEU A 54 16.82 4.34 -1.94
N GLU A 55 16.86 3.80 -0.72
CA GLU A 55 16.84 2.36 -0.47
C GLU A 55 15.56 1.72 -1.04
N GLY A 56 14.41 2.34 -0.82
CA GLY A 56 13.13 1.89 -1.39
C GLY A 56 13.15 1.87 -2.92
N ILE A 57 13.74 2.87 -3.56
CA ILE A 57 13.92 2.94 -5.02
C ILE A 57 14.84 1.81 -5.50
N LEU A 58 15.97 1.59 -4.82
CA LEU A 58 16.93 0.53 -5.17
C LEU A 58 16.30 -0.86 -5.06
N GLN A 59 15.56 -1.14 -3.99
CA GLN A 59 14.83 -2.40 -3.83
C GLN A 59 13.78 -2.59 -4.93
N ARG A 60 13.03 -1.53 -5.28
CA ARG A 60 12.04 -1.59 -6.36
C ARG A 60 12.70 -1.84 -7.72
N LYS A 61 13.84 -1.19 -7.98
CA LYS A 61 14.64 -1.42 -9.19
C LYS A 61 15.07 -2.88 -9.28
N GLN A 62 15.60 -3.46 -8.20
CA GLN A 62 16.01 -4.87 -8.20
C GLN A 62 14.84 -5.81 -8.52
N ARG A 63 13.69 -5.62 -7.86
CA ARG A 63 12.49 -6.44 -8.13
C ARG A 63 12.02 -6.34 -9.57
N LEU A 64 12.16 -5.17 -10.21
CA LEU A 64 11.80 -5.00 -11.61
C LEU A 64 12.76 -5.73 -12.54
N LEU A 65 14.06 -5.70 -12.25
CA LEU A 65 15.06 -6.46 -13.01
C LEU A 65 14.82 -7.97 -12.91
N ASP A 66 14.50 -8.48 -11.72
CA ASP A 66 14.20 -9.90 -11.53
C ASP A 66 12.95 -10.33 -12.32
N LYS A 67 11.91 -9.48 -12.31
CA LYS A 67 10.69 -9.69 -13.10
C LYS A 67 10.99 -9.69 -14.60
N LEU A 68 11.79 -8.72 -15.07
CA LEU A 68 12.18 -8.63 -16.47
C LEU A 68 12.90 -9.91 -16.92
N ALA A 69 13.88 -10.38 -16.14
CA ALA A 69 14.61 -11.61 -16.44
C ALA A 69 13.69 -12.84 -16.48
N ALA A 70 12.67 -12.91 -15.61
CA ALA A 70 11.68 -13.99 -15.64
C ALA A 70 10.79 -13.92 -16.91
N THR A 71 10.38 -12.71 -17.31
CA THR A 71 9.60 -12.49 -18.53
C THR A 71 10.41 -12.87 -19.77
N GLU A 72 11.68 -12.47 -19.87
CA GLU A 72 12.56 -12.82 -20.99
C GLU A 72 12.77 -14.34 -21.12
N LYS A 73 12.96 -15.05 -20.00
CA LYS A 73 13.02 -16.53 -20.00
C LYS A 73 11.74 -17.15 -20.53
N THR A 74 10.59 -16.60 -20.13
CA THR A 74 9.27 -17.07 -20.57
C THR A 74 9.07 -16.80 -22.06
N GLU A 75 9.45 -15.62 -22.54
CA GLU A 75 9.41 -15.28 -23.96
C GLU A 75 10.24 -16.27 -24.79
N LYS A 76 11.47 -16.54 -24.37
CA LYS A 76 12.35 -17.50 -25.06
C LYS A 76 11.71 -18.88 -25.13
N LEU A 77 11.18 -19.38 -24.00
CA LEU A 77 10.49 -20.67 -23.95
C LEU A 77 9.30 -20.73 -24.93
N LEU A 78 8.50 -19.65 -25.01
CA LEU A 78 7.37 -19.58 -25.91
C LEU A 78 7.82 -19.56 -27.37
N ARG A 79 8.85 -18.78 -27.71
CA ARG A 79 9.45 -18.75 -29.06
C ARG A 79 9.95 -20.14 -29.47
N ASP A 80 10.67 -20.83 -28.58
CA ASP A 80 11.18 -22.17 -28.82
C ASP A 80 10.04 -23.17 -29.07
N LYS A 81 8.96 -23.12 -28.26
CA LYS A 81 7.78 -23.95 -28.47
C LYS A 81 7.07 -23.68 -29.80
N ILE A 82 6.93 -22.40 -30.18
CA ILE A 82 6.33 -22.03 -31.47
C ILE A 82 7.17 -22.61 -32.60
N ALA A 83 8.50 -22.45 -32.57
CA ALA A 83 9.41 -22.99 -33.58
C ALA A 83 9.30 -24.53 -33.69
N GLN A 84 9.22 -25.25 -32.56
CA GLN A 84 9.02 -26.70 -32.55
C GLN A 84 7.68 -27.12 -33.17
N MET A 85 6.60 -26.40 -32.88
CA MET A 85 5.28 -26.68 -33.47
C MET A 85 5.26 -26.46 -34.97
N GLU A 86 5.86 -25.36 -35.44
CA GLU A 86 5.96 -25.06 -36.88
C GLU A 86 6.85 -26.08 -37.61
N ALA A 87 7.96 -26.52 -37.01
CA ALA A 87 8.79 -27.59 -37.57
C ALA A 87 8.03 -28.92 -37.71
N ARG A 88 7.22 -29.28 -36.70
CA ARG A 88 6.39 -30.50 -36.73
C ARG A 88 5.28 -30.43 -37.79
N LYS A 89 4.68 -29.26 -38.02
CA LYS A 89 3.67 -29.08 -39.08
C LYS A 89 4.26 -29.27 -40.48
N LYS A 90 5.52 -28.86 -40.71
CA LYS A 90 6.20 -29.00 -42.00
C LYS A 90 6.67 -30.43 -42.32
N GLN A 91 6.66 -31.33 -41.34
CA GLN A 91 7.04 -32.75 -41.49
C GLN A 91 5.84 -33.68 -41.71
N LYS A 92 4.61 -33.16 -41.67
CA LYS A 92 3.37 -33.85 -42.05
C LYS A 92 2.90 -33.35 -43.41
#